data_AF-R6XRK7-F1
#
_entry.id   AF-R6XRK7-F1
#
_cell.length_a   1.000
_cell.length_b   1.000
_cell.length_c   1.000
_cell.angle_alpha   90.00
_cell.angle_beta   90.00
_cell.angle_gamma   90.00
#
_symmetry.space_group_name_H-M   'P 1'
#
loop_
_entity.id
_entity.type
_entity.pdbx_description
1 polymer ?
#
loop_
_entity_poly.entity_id
_entity_poly.type
_entity_poly.pdbx_seq_one_letter_code
_entity_poly.pdbx_strand_id
1 'polypeptide(L)'
;MKLENEIIDYYENKEDILHWAKLKGEYRYFSIIEFLKGKNIKCTWNNVTNYIKYDKRILINSFKYIVFLEELYKSFIIQYSDIEQDKLLKLDFSVTLDKYLSLKDKANYDGIDLELLKKEKRTINAYRNQVVHNKIILCDKYEGKELEETLKIFIRILPISYRNGFIEDINKCSKNLVETLWHIELSND
;
A
#
# COMPACT_ATOMS: atom_id res chain seq x y z
N MET A 1 12.36 19.50 13.95
CA MET A 1 10.89 19.64 13.89
C MET A 1 10.33 19.12 15.21
N LYS A 2 9.39 19.82 15.85
CA LYS A 2 8.76 19.38 17.11
C LYS A 2 7.25 19.33 16.89
N LEU A 3 6.58 18.27 17.32
CA LEU A 3 5.12 18.10 17.12
C LEU A 3 4.30 19.27 17.68
N GLU A 4 4.77 19.88 18.78
CA GLU A 4 4.21 21.09 19.39
C GLU A 4 4.06 22.27 18.41
N ASN A 5 4.99 22.40 17.47
CA ASN A 5 4.98 23.50 16.50
C ASN A 5 4.10 23.19 15.27
N GLU A 6 3.76 21.92 15.07
CA GLU A 6 3.12 21.45 13.84
C GLU A 6 1.63 21.12 14.00
N ILE A 7 1.20 20.85 15.24
CA ILE A 7 -0.18 20.48 15.57
C ILE A 7 -0.87 21.68 16.22
N ILE A 8 -1.96 22.15 15.61
CA ILE A 8 -2.63 23.41 15.97
C ILE A 8 -3.25 23.35 17.37
N ASP A 9 -3.82 22.21 17.73
CA ASP A 9 -4.48 21.91 19.01
C ASP A 9 -3.56 21.05 19.92
N TYR A 10 -2.24 21.23 19.81
CA TYR A 10 -1.27 20.43 20.56
C TYR A 10 -1.49 20.48 22.06
N TYR A 11 -1.64 21.68 22.64
CA TYR A 11 -1.77 21.84 24.09
C TYR A 11 -3.07 21.24 24.63
N GLU A 12 -4.13 21.22 23.84
CA GLU A 12 -5.41 20.59 24.18
C GLU A 12 -5.29 19.05 24.23
N ASN A 13 -4.39 18.47 23.43
CA ASN A 13 -4.21 17.03 23.27
C ASN A 13 -2.85 16.52 23.77
N LYS A 14 -2.12 17.32 24.55
CA LYS A 14 -0.69 17.12 24.84
C LYS A 14 -0.38 15.73 25.40
N GLU A 15 -1.15 15.26 26.38
CA GLU A 15 -0.92 13.97 27.02
C GLU A 15 -1.07 12.81 26.04
N ASP A 16 -2.12 12.83 25.21
CA ASP A 16 -2.39 11.82 24.19
C ASP A 16 -1.31 11.83 23.10
N ILE A 17 -0.92 13.02 22.63
CA ILE A 17 0.15 13.17 21.63
C ILE A 17 1.45 12.58 22.16
N LEU A 18 1.88 12.94 23.37
CA LEU A 18 3.12 12.44 23.97
C LEU A 18 3.08 10.92 24.17
N HIS A 19 1.93 10.39 24.63
CA HIS A 19 1.74 8.96 24.81
C HIS A 19 1.94 8.19 23.50
N TRP A 20 1.24 8.58 22.44
CA TRP A 20 1.30 7.86 21.17
C TRP A 20 2.58 8.09 20.39
N ALA A 21 3.13 9.31 20.42
CA ALA A 21 4.43 9.62 19.82
C ALA A 21 5.55 8.75 20.41
N LYS A 22 5.54 8.54 21.73
CA LYS A 22 6.49 7.64 22.41
C LYS A 22 6.30 6.18 21.99
N LEU A 23 5.06 5.72 21.84
CA LEU A 23 4.75 4.33 21.50
C LEU A 23 4.99 3.97 20.03
N LYS A 24 4.71 4.90 19.10
CA LYS A 24 4.72 4.64 17.66
C LYS A 24 5.89 5.29 16.91
N GLY A 25 6.60 6.20 17.58
CA GLY A 25 7.67 6.99 17.03
C GLY A 25 7.16 8.27 16.37
N GLU A 26 7.77 9.41 16.71
CA GLU A 26 7.42 10.73 16.19
C GLU A 26 7.51 10.85 14.67
N TYR A 27 8.45 10.11 14.05
CA TYR A 27 8.67 10.14 12.60
C TYR A 27 7.39 9.85 11.80
N ARG A 28 6.53 8.93 12.27
CA ARG A 28 5.25 8.60 11.59
C ARG A 28 4.31 9.79 11.56
N TYR A 29 4.26 10.54 12.65
CA TYR A 29 3.43 11.74 12.76
C TYR A 29 3.94 12.84 11.86
N PHE A 30 5.26 13.06 11.81
CA PHE A 30 5.85 14.04 10.92
C PHE A 30 5.58 13.73 9.44
N SER A 31 5.71 12.47 9.00
CA SER A 31 5.38 12.10 7.62
C SER A 31 3.92 12.42 7.26
N ILE A 32 2.99 12.16 8.17
CA ILE A 32 1.57 12.46 7.96
C ILE A 32 1.31 13.97 7.98
N ILE A 33 1.93 14.71 8.90
CA ILE A 33 1.82 16.17 8.97
C ILE A 33 2.27 16.82 7.67
N GLU A 34 3.43 16.43 7.13
CA GLU A 34 3.92 16.95 5.86
C GLU A 34 2.97 16.63 4.69
N PHE A 35 2.40 15.43 4.69
CA PHE A 35 1.35 15.06 3.74
C PHE A 35 0.10 15.95 3.87
N LEU A 36 -0.39 16.20 5.09
CA LEU A 36 -1.55 17.07 5.32
C LEU A 36 -1.30 18.50 4.83
N LYS A 37 -0.12 19.06 5.14
CA LYS A 37 0.28 20.37 4.64
C LYS A 37 0.31 20.42 3.11
N GLY A 38 0.88 19.39 2.48
CA GLY A 38 0.91 19.26 1.01
C GLY A 38 -0.47 19.19 0.36
N LYS A 39 -1.48 18.70 1.09
CA LYS A 39 -2.89 18.66 0.67
C LYS A 39 -3.72 19.86 1.18
N ASN A 40 -3.09 20.86 1.80
CA ASN A 40 -3.75 22.01 2.42
C ASN A 40 -4.82 21.63 3.47
N ILE A 41 -4.57 20.55 4.22
CA ILE A 41 -5.43 20.07 5.29
C ILE A 41 -4.93 20.59 6.63
N LYS A 42 -5.84 21.10 7.46
CA LYS A 42 -5.53 21.60 8.79
C LYS A 42 -4.89 20.51 9.66
N CYS A 43 -3.70 20.77 10.20
CA CYS A 43 -2.98 19.87 11.10
C CYS A 43 -3.52 19.91 12.53
N THR A 44 -4.75 19.43 12.73
CA THR A 44 -5.28 19.13 14.08
C THR A 44 -4.92 17.70 14.50
N TRP A 45 -4.90 17.41 15.79
CA TRP A 45 -4.63 16.08 16.31
C TRP A 45 -5.61 15.04 15.77
N ASN A 46 -6.90 15.40 15.71
CA ASN A 46 -7.92 14.54 15.12
C ASN A 46 -7.62 14.21 13.64
N ASN A 47 -7.19 15.18 12.84
CA ASN A 47 -6.85 14.92 11.44
C ASN A 47 -5.60 14.04 11.33
N VAL A 48 -4.54 14.35 12.06
CA VAL A 48 -3.29 13.54 12.06
C VAL A 48 -3.59 12.10 12.44
N THR A 49 -4.35 11.86 13.51
CA THR A 49 -4.71 10.52 13.95
C THR A 49 -5.63 9.79 12.96
N ASN A 50 -6.58 10.49 12.33
CA ASN A 50 -7.44 9.90 11.31
C ASN A 50 -6.67 9.47 10.07
N TYR A 51 -5.69 10.27 9.62
CA TYR A 51 -4.83 9.91 8.50
C TYR A 51 -3.84 8.78 8.82
N ILE A 52 -3.33 8.69 10.05
CA ILE A 52 -2.56 7.52 10.50
C ILE A 52 -3.43 6.26 10.45
N LYS A 53 -4.68 6.34 10.92
CA LYS A 53 -5.61 5.20 10.86
C LYS A 53 -5.98 4.87 9.41
N TYR A 54 -6.11 5.87 8.55
CA TYR A 54 -6.41 5.69 7.12
C TYR A 54 -5.28 4.97 6.39
N ASP A 55 -4.06 5.45 6.53
CA ASP A 55 -2.84 4.80 6.02
C ASP A 55 -2.78 3.33 6.44
N LYS A 56 -3.01 3.07 7.74
CA LYS A 56 -3.01 1.70 8.28
C LYS A 56 -4.10 0.82 7.67
N ARG A 57 -5.29 1.35 7.39
CA ARG A 57 -6.37 0.59 6.74
C ARG A 57 -6.01 0.23 5.31
N ILE A 58 -5.45 1.19 4.54
CA ILE A 58 -4.96 0.92 3.18
C ILE A 58 -3.86 -0.14 3.22
N LEU A 59 -2.93 -0.04 4.16
CA LEU A 59 -1.82 -0.98 4.30
C LEU A 59 -2.31 -2.40 4.55
N ILE A 60 -3.21 -2.60 5.51
CA ILE A 60 -3.74 -3.92 5.87
C ILE A 60 -4.53 -4.52 4.70
N ASN A 61 -5.39 -3.74 4.07
CA ASN A 61 -6.16 -4.22 2.91
C ASN A 61 -5.22 -4.55 1.76
N SER A 62 -4.18 -3.76 1.50
CA SER A 62 -3.21 -4.05 0.45
C SER A 62 -2.38 -5.29 0.73
N PHE A 63 -1.99 -5.52 1.99
CA PHE A 63 -1.24 -6.72 2.39
C PHE A 63 -1.99 -8.00 2.02
N LYS A 64 -3.31 -8.06 2.25
CA LYS A 64 -4.18 -9.19 1.89
C LYS A 64 -4.03 -9.58 0.41
N TYR A 65 -4.08 -8.61 -0.50
CA TYR A 65 -3.99 -8.88 -1.95
C TYR A 65 -2.56 -9.12 -2.44
N ILE A 66 -1.57 -8.50 -1.81
CA ILE A 66 -0.16 -8.78 -2.06
C ILE A 66 0.17 -10.23 -1.75
N VAL A 67 -0.21 -10.72 -0.55
CA VAL A 67 0.03 -12.12 -0.16
C VAL A 67 -0.67 -13.09 -1.11
N PHE A 68 -1.90 -12.78 -1.52
CA PHE A 68 -2.60 -13.56 -2.52
C PHE A 68 -1.83 -13.63 -3.85
N LEU A 69 -1.36 -12.49 -4.39
CA LEU A 69 -0.57 -12.47 -5.64
C LEU A 69 0.73 -13.26 -5.50
N GLU A 70 1.41 -13.17 -4.36
CA GLU A 70 2.63 -13.93 -4.10
C GLU A 70 2.40 -15.43 -4.18
N GLU A 71 1.34 -15.93 -3.54
CA GLU A 71 1.00 -17.35 -3.56
C GLU A 71 0.47 -17.79 -4.94
N LEU A 72 -0.22 -16.92 -5.66
CA LEU A 72 -0.62 -17.15 -7.05
C LEU A 72 0.63 -17.34 -7.94
N TYR A 73 1.58 -16.41 -7.90
CA TYR A 73 2.82 -16.49 -8.68
C TYR A 73 3.59 -17.77 -8.38
N LYS A 74 3.75 -18.11 -7.10
CA LYS A 74 4.40 -19.36 -6.68
C LYS A 74 3.68 -20.59 -7.25
N SER A 75 2.36 -20.63 -7.19
CA SER A 75 1.56 -21.74 -7.69
C SER A 75 1.77 -21.97 -9.20
N PHE A 76 1.79 -20.90 -9.99
CA PHE A 76 2.11 -20.98 -11.42
C PHE A 76 3.54 -21.46 -11.67
N ILE A 77 4.51 -21.01 -10.86
CA ILE A 77 5.91 -21.46 -10.98
C ILE A 77 6.02 -22.96 -10.67
N ILE A 78 5.38 -23.48 -9.61
CA ILE A 78 5.37 -24.93 -9.30
C ILE A 78 4.75 -25.71 -10.46
N GLN A 79 3.64 -25.22 -11.01
CA GLN A 79 2.91 -25.94 -12.05
C GLN A 79 3.68 -26.04 -13.37
N TYR A 80 4.50 -25.03 -13.70
CA TYR A 80 5.07 -24.88 -15.04
C TYR A 80 6.60 -24.85 -15.08
N SER A 81 7.31 -25.13 -13.97
CA SER A 81 8.76 -25.22 -13.91
C SER A 81 9.25 -26.34 -12.98
N ASP A 82 10.46 -26.84 -13.20
CA ASP A 82 11.06 -27.92 -12.41
C ASP A 82 11.68 -27.45 -11.07
N ILE A 83 11.08 -26.44 -10.42
CA ILE A 83 11.58 -25.96 -9.13
C ILE A 83 11.05 -26.82 -7.98
N GLU A 84 11.93 -27.19 -7.05
CA GLU A 84 11.51 -27.81 -5.79
C GLU A 84 10.72 -26.82 -4.92
N GLN A 85 9.65 -27.30 -4.29
CA GLN A 85 8.78 -26.50 -3.43
C GLN A 85 9.55 -25.77 -2.32
N ASP A 86 10.48 -26.45 -1.65
CA ASP A 86 11.29 -25.87 -0.57
C ASP A 86 12.21 -24.73 -1.04
N LYS A 87 12.66 -24.79 -2.30
CA LYS A 87 13.45 -23.72 -2.91
C LYS A 87 12.57 -22.54 -3.25
N LEU A 88 11.36 -22.78 -3.77
CA LEU A 88 10.41 -21.74 -4.11
C LEU A 88 9.98 -20.91 -2.91
N LEU A 89 9.69 -21.56 -1.77
CA LEU A 89 9.26 -20.88 -0.54
C LEU A 89 10.31 -19.92 0.04
N LYS A 90 11.58 -20.09 -0.33
CA LYS A 90 12.70 -19.26 0.12
C LYS A 90 13.01 -18.11 -0.82
N LEU A 91 12.36 -18.04 -1.99
CA LEU A 91 12.60 -16.95 -2.92
C LEU A 91 12.05 -15.64 -2.37
N ASP A 92 12.81 -14.58 -2.57
CA ASP A 92 12.27 -13.24 -2.38
C ASP A 92 11.20 -12.91 -3.43
N PHE A 93 10.43 -11.86 -3.15
CA PHE A 93 9.34 -11.43 -4.02
C PHE A 93 9.82 -11.07 -5.43
N SER A 94 10.95 -10.37 -5.55
CA SER A 94 11.44 -9.89 -6.83
C SER A 94 11.86 -11.03 -7.76
N VAL A 95 12.52 -12.05 -7.22
CA VAL A 95 12.91 -13.26 -7.93
C VAL A 95 11.68 -14.11 -8.27
N THR A 96 10.71 -14.20 -7.36
CA THR A 96 9.43 -14.87 -7.62
C THR A 96 8.70 -14.22 -8.79
N LEU A 97 8.60 -12.89 -8.80
CA LEU A 97 7.97 -12.12 -9.85
C LEU A 97 8.68 -12.30 -11.20
N ASP A 98 10.01 -12.24 -11.23
CA ASP A 98 10.79 -12.47 -12.46
C ASP A 98 10.61 -13.89 -12.99
N LYS A 99 10.55 -14.90 -12.12
CA LYS A 99 10.25 -16.29 -12.51
C LYS A 99 8.84 -16.43 -13.07
N TYR A 100 7.84 -15.84 -12.41
CA TYR A 100 6.45 -15.88 -12.89
C TYR A 100 6.34 -15.24 -14.28
N LEU A 101 6.93 -14.06 -14.49
CA LEU A 101 6.96 -13.39 -15.79
C LEU A 101 7.72 -14.19 -16.87
N SER A 102 8.71 -15.01 -16.48
CA SER A 102 9.43 -15.88 -17.41
C SER A 102 8.57 -17.02 -17.99
N LEU A 103 7.41 -17.31 -17.38
CA LEU A 103 6.46 -18.31 -17.88
C LEU A 103 5.69 -17.85 -19.13
N LYS A 104 5.78 -16.57 -19.52
CA LYS A 104 5.13 -15.98 -20.70
C LYS A 104 3.62 -16.27 -20.72
N ASP A 105 3.09 -16.83 -21.80
CA ASP A 105 1.66 -17.10 -21.97
C ASP A 105 1.08 -18.02 -20.88
N LYS A 106 1.90 -18.88 -20.26
CA LYS A 106 1.47 -19.74 -19.15
C LYS A 106 1.15 -18.96 -17.88
N ALA A 107 1.68 -17.74 -17.74
CA ALA A 107 1.34 -16.85 -16.63
C ALA A 107 -0.01 -16.17 -16.80
N ASN A 108 -0.60 -16.20 -18.00
CA ASN A 108 -1.86 -15.52 -18.28
C ASN A 108 -2.99 -16.19 -17.49
N TYR A 109 -3.60 -15.44 -16.60
CA TYR A 109 -4.66 -15.89 -15.72
C TYR A 109 -5.64 -14.76 -15.48
N ASP A 110 -6.92 -15.04 -15.71
CA ASP A 110 -8.05 -14.19 -15.32
C ASP A 110 -7.83 -12.69 -15.68
N GLY A 111 -7.29 -12.43 -16.87
CA GLY A 111 -7.11 -11.08 -17.41
C GLY A 111 -6.06 -10.21 -16.71
N ILE A 112 -5.11 -10.78 -15.98
CA ILE A 112 -3.94 -10.05 -15.47
C ILE A 112 -3.19 -9.36 -16.62
N ASP A 113 -2.91 -8.06 -16.47
CA ASP A 113 -2.08 -7.32 -17.43
C ASP A 113 -0.58 -7.61 -17.22
N LEU A 114 -0.08 -8.66 -17.87
CA LEU A 114 1.32 -9.10 -17.76
C LEU A 114 2.32 -8.08 -18.34
N GLU A 115 1.93 -7.33 -19.38
CA GLU A 115 2.79 -6.31 -19.98
C GLU A 115 2.96 -5.12 -19.03
N LEU A 116 1.87 -4.67 -18.40
CA LEU A 116 1.94 -3.67 -17.34
C LEU A 116 2.74 -4.19 -16.15
N LEU A 117 2.50 -5.42 -15.69
CA LEU A 117 3.24 -6.01 -14.57
C LEU A 117 4.75 -6.05 -14.85
N LYS A 118 5.14 -6.43 -16.06
CA LYS A 118 6.54 -6.45 -16.49
C LYS A 118 7.16 -5.04 -16.51
N LYS A 119 6.42 -4.05 -17.02
CA LYS A 119 6.83 -2.64 -17.04
C LYS A 119 6.97 -2.07 -15.63
N GLU A 120 6.06 -2.40 -14.73
CA GLU A 120 5.91 -1.80 -13.41
C GLU A 120 6.46 -2.67 -12.25
N LYS A 121 7.18 -3.75 -12.55
CA LYS A 121 7.68 -4.70 -11.53
C LYS A 121 8.46 -4.04 -10.38
N ARG A 122 9.23 -2.98 -10.68
CA ARG A 122 9.98 -2.22 -9.66
C ARG A 122 9.03 -1.44 -8.75
N THR A 123 8.04 -0.76 -9.32
CA THR A 123 6.97 -0.06 -8.59
C THR A 123 6.26 -1.02 -7.64
N ILE A 124 5.87 -2.20 -8.15
CA ILE A 124 5.17 -3.22 -7.36
C ILE A 124 6.05 -3.78 -6.24
N ASN A 125 7.32 -4.06 -6.51
CA ASN A 125 8.26 -4.53 -5.48
C ASN A 125 8.49 -3.46 -4.40
N ALA A 126 8.67 -2.19 -4.78
CA ALA A 126 8.82 -1.08 -3.85
C ALA A 126 7.57 -0.94 -2.97
N TYR A 127 6.39 -0.97 -3.58
CA TYR A 127 5.10 -0.93 -2.89
C TYR A 127 4.93 -2.07 -1.89
N ARG A 128 5.14 -3.29 -2.36
CA ARG A 128 5.10 -4.51 -1.55
C ARG A 128 6.02 -4.41 -0.35
N ASN A 129 7.25 -3.96 -0.54
CA ASN A 129 8.22 -3.84 0.55
C ASN A 129 7.76 -2.84 1.62
N GLN A 130 7.15 -1.71 1.25
CA GLN A 130 6.62 -0.77 2.24
C GLN A 130 5.46 -1.39 3.03
N VAL A 131 4.53 -2.08 2.34
CA VAL A 131 3.37 -2.73 2.96
C VAL A 131 3.80 -3.84 3.93
N VAL A 132 4.65 -4.78 3.49
CA VAL A 132 5.05 -5.93 4.34
C VAL A 132 5.92 -5.54 5.53
N HIS A 133 6.63 -4.41 5.44
CA HIS A 133 7.42 -3.87 6.55
C HIS A 133 6.62 -2.89 7.43
N ASN A 134 5.31 -2.77 7.22
CA ASN A 134 4.40 -1.96 8.04
C ASN A 134 4.86 -0.49 8.18
N LYS A 135 5.35 0.07 7.08
CA LYS A 135 5.78 1.47 6.94
C LYS A 135 4.59 2.35 6.54
N ILE A 136 4.73 3.68 6.69
CA ILE A 136 3.71 4.62 6.18
C ILE A 136 3.76 4.57 4.66
N ILE A 137 2.62 4.36 4.01
CA ILE A 137 2.50 4.19 2.56
C ILE A 137 1.85 5.41 1.88
N LEU A 138 1.01 6.16 2.59
CA LEU A 138 0.29 7.30 2.04
C LEU A 138 1.22 8.43 1.57
N CYS A 139 2.36 8.58 2.25
CA CYS A 139 3.30 9.68 2.04
C CYS A 139 4.50 9.30 1.16
N ASP A 140 4.57 8.06 0.68
CA ASP A 140 5.74 7.55 -0.04
C ASP A 140 5.56 7.65 -1.56
N LYS A 141 6.66 7.48 -2.29
CA LYS A 141 6.67 7.34 -3.74
C LYS A 141 7.26 6.01 -4.15
N TYR A 142 6.65 5.38 -5.14
CA TYR A 142 7.01 4.05 -5.63
C TYR A 142 7.53 4.20 -7.05
N GLU A 143 8.86 4.20 -7.20
CA GLU A 143 9.50 4.52 -8.49
C GLU A 143 8.96 5.82 -9.10
N GLY A 144 8.79 6.84 -8.26
CA GLY A 144 8.29 8.16 -8.64
C GLY A 144 6.76 8.32 -8.66
N LYS A 145 6.00 7.23 -8.56
CA LYS A 145 4.52 7.25 -8.57
C LYS A 145 3.93 7.46 -7.19
N GLU A 146 2.83 8.19 -7.11
CA GLU A 146 2.06 8.31 -5.86
C GLU A 146 1.32 7.01 -5.54
N LEU A 147 0.84 6.89 -4.31
CA LEU A 147 0.11 5.71 -3.86
C LEU A 147 -1.12 5.43 -4.73
N GLU A 148 -1.91 6.45 -5.08
CA GLU A 148 -3.10 6.27 -5.92
C GLU A 148 -2.77 5.66 -7.29
N GLU A 149 -1.76 6.18 -7.97
CA GLU A 149 -1.27 5.64 -9.25
C GLU A 149 -0.80 4.19 -9.10
N THR A 150 -0.10 3.91 -7.99
CA THR A 150 0.40 2.56 -7.67
C THR A 150 -0.75 1.58 -7.44
N LEU A 151 -1.80 2.00 -6.72
CA LEU A 151 -3.00 1.18 -6.50
C LEU A 151 -3.77 0.94 -7.80
N LYS A 152 -3.82 1.92 -8.72
CA LYS A 152 -4.41 1.76 -10.06
C LYS A 152 -3.64 0.73 -10.91
N ILE A 153 -2.31 0.75 -10.85
CA ILE A 153 -1.49 -0.33 -11.45
C ILE A 153 -1.83 -1.66 -10.77
N PHE A 154 -1.93 -1.67 -9.44
CA PHE A 154 -2.20 -2.88 -8.66
C PHE A 154 -3.54 -3.54 -9.04
N ILE A 155 -4.60 -2.76 -9.29
CA ILE A 155 -5.89 -3.27 -9.82
C ILE A 155 -5.67 -4.07 -11.10
N ARG A 156 -4.92 -3.53 -12.06
CA ARG A 156 -4.76 -4.12 -13.39
C ARG A 156 -3.90 -5.39 -13.40
N ILE A 157 -3.02 -5.54 -12.42
CA ILE A 157 -2.20 -6.76 -12.26
C ILE A 157 -2.86 -7.81 -11.35
N LEU A 158 -4.01 -7.50 -10.74
CA LEU A 158 -4.84 -8.49 -10.07
C LEU A 158 -5.69 -9.26 -11.09
N PRO A 159 -5.99 -10.54 -10.82
CA PRO A 159 -7.06 -11.28 -11.48
C PRO A 159 -8.36 -10.46 -11.49
N ILE A 160 -9.08 -10.44 -12.61
CA ILE A 160 -10.35 -9.71 -12.78
C ILE A 160 -11.32 -10.03 -11.64
N SER A 161 -11.42 -11.30 -11.25
CA SER A 161 -12.29 -11.77 -10.16
C SER A 161 -11.99 -11.15 -8.79
N TYR A 162 -10.79 -10.58 -8.58
CA TYR A 162 -10.38 -9.94 -7.32
C TYR A 162 -10.43 -8.41 -7.35
N ARG A 163 -10.52 -7.79 -8.53
CA ARG A 163 -10.43 -6.32 -8.71
C ARG A 163 -11.51 -5.58 -7.94
N ASN A 164 -12.76 -5.99 -8.08
CA ASN A 164 -13.89 -5.34 -7.42
C ASN A 164 -13.75 -5.39 -5.90
N GLY A 165 -13.35 -6.53 -5.35
CA GLY A 165 -13.11 -6.66 -3.91
C GLY A 165 -11.99 -5.75 -3.43
N PHE A 166 -10.89 -5.65 -4.18
CA PHE A 166 -9.78 -4.76 -3.84
C PHE A 166 -10.22 -3.29 -3.84
N ILE A 167 -10.90 -2.86 -4.90
CA ILE A 167 -11.44 -1.49 -5.02
C ILE A 167 -12.36 -1.18 -3.84
N GLU A 168 -13.30 -2.09 -3.53
CA GLU A 168 -14.23 -1.91 -2.42
C GLU A 168 -13.52 -1.81 -1.07
N ASP A 169 -12.55 -2.70 -0.81
CA ASP A 169 -11.75 -2.70 0.41
C ASP A 169 -10.94 -1.41 0.58
N ILE A 170 -10.32 -0.90 -0.50
CA ILE A 170 -9.57 0.36 -0.48
C ILE A 170 -10.51 1.56 -0.30
N ASN A 171 -11.60 1.64 -1.06
CA ASN A 171 -12.53 2.78 -0.96
C ASN A 171 -13.18 2.85 0.43
N LYS A 172 -13.50 1.70 1.05
CA LYS A 172 -13.98 1.65 2.45
C LYS A 172 -12.96 2.15 3.48
N CYS A 173 -11.68 2.25 3.13
CA CYS A 173 -10.66 2.78 4.04
C CYS A 173 -10.89 4.25 4.37
N SER A 174 -11.58 5.03 3.53
CA SER A 174 -11.89 6.44 3.79
C SER A 174 -12.88 6.64 4.95
N LYS A 175 -13.47 5.57 5.49
CA LYS A 175 -14.36 5.62 6.66
C LYS A 175 -13.75 6.45 7.80
N ASN A 176 -14.52 7.41 8.30
CA ASN A 176 -14.13 8.38 9.35
C ASN A 176 -13.10 9.44 8.92
N LEU A 177 -12.77 9.55 7.63
CA LEU A 177 -12.32 10.83 7.12
C LEU A 177 -13.54 11.76 7.10
N VAL A 178 -13.37 13.00 7.57
CA VAL A 178 -14.44 14.00 7.50
C VAL A 178 -14.82 14.17 6.03
N GLU A 179 -16.11 14.27 5.70
CA GLU A 179 -16.64 14.21 4.32
C GLU A 179 -15.98 15.20 3.34
N THR A 180 -15.26 16.20 3.83
CA THR A 180 -14.56 17.24 3.07
C THR A 180 -13.05 17.03 2.92
N LEU A 181 -12.48 15.96 3.47
CA LEU A 181 -11.04 15.71 3.45
C LEU A 181 -10.61 14.78 2.31
N TRP A 182 -9.42 15.04 1.78
CA TRP A 182 -8.85 14.28 0.66
C TRP A 182 -8.73 12.78 0.97
N HIS A 183 -9.11 11.94 0.02
CA HIS A 183 -8.92 10.50 0.10
C HIS A 183 -8.79 9.91 -1.30
N ILE A 184 -8.23 8.70 -1.36
CA ILE A 184 -8.15 7.90 -2.58
C ILE A 184 -9.53 7.29 -2.84
N GLU A 185 -10.00 7.44 -4.07
CA GLU A 185 -11.17 6.77 -4.62
C GLU A 185 -10.77 6.05 -5.91
N LEU A 186 -10.92 4.73 -5.91
CA LEU A 186 -10.56 3.86 -7.02
C LEU A 186 -11.80 3.46 -7.82
N SER A 187 -11.60 3.32 -9.13
CA SER A 187 -12.56 2.81 -10.12
C SER A 187 -11.87 1.78 -11.02
N ASN A 188 -12.67 1.06 -11.83
CA ASN A 188 -12.17 0.07 -12.78
C ASN A 188 -11.70 0.66 -14.13
N ASP A 189 -11.57 1.99 -14.23
CA ASP A 189 -11.26 2.68 -15.48
C ASP A 189 -9.90 2.29 -16.10
#